data_AF-A0A0Q0E7D5-F1
#
_entry.id   AF-A0A0Q0E7D5-F1
#
_cell.length_a   1.000
_cell.length_b   1.000
_cell.length_c   1.000
_cell.angle_alpha   90.00
_cell.angle_beta   90.00
_cell.angle_gamma   90.00
#
_symmetry.space_group_name_H-M   'P 1'
#
loop_
_entity.id
_entity.type
_entity.pdbx_description
1 polymer ?
#
loop_
_entity_poly.entity_id
_entity_poly.type
_entity_poly.pdbx_seq_one_letter_code
_entity_poly.pdbx_strand_id
1 'polypeptide(L)'
;MPLEIRPATAADVSQILAFITELAIYERAGHEVKASAEDIQKSLFADNAPASALMCLYDGKPIGYAVYFYSYSTWLGRNGGVSGRPVHHP
;
A
#
# COMPACT_ATOMS: atom_id res chain seq x y z
N MET A 1 7.50 -11.34 -20.71
CA MET A 1 6.88 -11.39 -19.36
C MET A 1 7.24 -10.09 -18.65
N PRO A 2 6.57 -8.97 -18.94
CA PRO A 2 6.87 -7.69 -18.30
C PRO A 2 6.43 -7.69 -16.84
N LEU A 3 7.36 -7.26 -15.98
CA LEU A 3 7.07 -6.79 -14.63
C LEU A 3 6.90 -5.27 -14.70
N GLU A 4 5.82 -4.75 -14.13
CA GLU A 4 5.54 -3.32 -14.07
C GLU A 4 5.31 -2.89 -12.62
N ILE A 5 5.92 -1.76 -12.23
CA ILE A 5 5.61 -1.07 -10.98
C ILE A 5 5.07 0.30 -11.36
N ARG A 6 3.86 0.62 -10.88
CA ARG A 6 3.19 1.90 -11.15
C ARG A 6 2.55 2.48 -9.89
N PRO A 7 2.31 3.79 -9.84
CA PRO A 7 1.41 4.38 -8.85
C PRO A 7 0.06 3.68 -8.85
N ALA A 8 -0.47 3.42 -7.65
CA ALA A 8 -1.84 2.99 -7.50
C ALA A 8 -2.79 4.12 -7.92
N THR A 9 -3.96 3.73 -8.41
CA THR A 9 -5.06 4.63 -8.78
C THR A 9 -6.30 4.24 -7.97
N ALA A 10 -7.32 5.10 -7.97
CA ALA A 10 -8.58 4.79 -7.28
C ALA A 10 -9.25 3.50 -7.80
N ALA A 11 -8.95 3.07 -9.03
CA ALA A 11 -9.43 1.79 -9.56
C ALA A 11 -8.80 0.56 -8.88
N ASP A 12 -7.67 0.73 -8.19
CA ASP A 12 -6.95 -0.34 -7.49
C ASP A 12 -7.46 -0.57 -6.05
N VAL A 13 -8.38 0.26 -5.55
CA VAL A 13 -8.86 0.23 -4.14
C VAL A 13 -9.27 -1.17 -3.69
N SER A 14 -10.11 -1.86 -4.46
CA SER A 14 -10.57 -3.21 -4.12
C SER A 14 -9.43 -4.22 -4.06
N GLN A 15 -8.45 -4.10 -4.97
CA GLN A 15 -7.30 -4.99 -5.01
C GLN A 15 -6.34 -4.73 -3.84
N ILE A 16 -6.13 -3.46 -3.48
CA ILE A 16 -5.33 -3.07 -2.30
C ILE A 16 -5.97 -3.63 -1.02
N LEU A 17 -7.29 -3.52 -0.87
CA LEU A 17 -8.00 -4.10 0.27
C LEU A 17 -7.82 -5.62 0.34
N ALA A 18 -7.90 -6.30 -0.80
CA ALA A 18 -7.67 -7.74 -0.88
C ALA A 18 -6.25 -8.09 -0.41
N PHE A 19 -5.22 -7.41 -0.91
CA PHE A 19 -3.84 -7.66 -0.49
C PHE A 19 -3.56 -7.31 0.97
N ILE A 20 -4.16 -6.24 1.52
CA ILE A 20 -4.10 -5.94 2.96
C ILE A 20 -4.70 -7.10 3.76
N THR A 21 -5.86 -7.61 3.33
CA THR A 21 -6.56 -8.70 4.01
C THR A 21 -5.77 -10.00 3.97
N GLU A 22 -5.25 -10.37 2.79
CA GLU A 22 -4.38 -11.53 2.61
C GLU A 22 -3.11 -11.45 3.48
N LEU A 23 -2.47 -10.28 3.51
CA LEU A 23 -1.29 -10.04 4.36
C LEU A 23 -1.63 -10.20 5.84
N ALA A 24 -2.74 -9.62 6.30
CA ALA A 24 -3.14 -9.74 7.70
C ALA A 24 -3.50 -11.18 8.08
N ILE A 25 -4.14 -11.94 7.19
CA ILE A 25 -4.38 -13.37 7.39
C ILE A 25 -3.05 -14.12 7.53
N TYR A 26 -2.07 -13.84 6.66
CA TYR A 26 -0.73 -14.43 6.72
C TYR A 26 -0.01 -14.09 8.04
N GLU A 27 -0.11 -12.85 8.52
CA GLU A 27 0.44 -12.40 9.81
C GLU A 27 -0.39 -12.86 11.04
N ARG A 28 -1.41 -13.71 10.85
CA ARG A 28 -2.34 -14.18 11.89
C ARG A 28 -3.13 -13.07 12.59
N ALA A 29 -3.26 -11.92 11.94
CA ALA A 29 -3.92 -10.71 12.41
C ALA A 29 -5.13 -10.32 11.54
N GLY A 30 -5.71 -11.25 10.78
CA GLY A 30 -6.81 -10.96 9.84
C GLY A 30 -8.03 -10.27 10.47
N HIS A 31 -8.31 -10.56 11.74
CA HIS A 31 -9.41 -9.93 12.50
C HIS A 31 -9.16 -8.45 12.87
N GLU A 32 -7.92 -7.98 12.76
CA GLU A 32 -7.56 -6.57 12.97
C GLU A 32 -7.79 -5.71 11.73
N VAL A 33 -8.08 -6.31 10.57
CA VAL A 33 -8.43 -5.56 9.35
C VAL A 33 -9.84 -5.01 9.50
N LYS A 34 -9.91 -3.75 9.93
CA LYS A 34 -11.16 -2.97 10.04
C LYS A 34 -11.39 -2.04 8.85
N ALA A 35 -10.39 -1.89 7.99
CA ALA A 35 -10.45 -1.00 6.85
C ALA A 35 -11.48 -1.49 5.81
N SER A 36 -12.31 -0.58 5.32
CA SER A 36 -13.18 -0.81 4.17
C SER A 36 -12.57 -0.23 2.89
N ALA A 37 -13.13 -0.61 1.73
CA ALA A 37 -12.76 -0.01 0.45
C ALA A 37 -13.00 1.51 0.44
N GLU A 38 -14.07 1.96 1.10
CA GLU A 38 -14.39 3.38 1.25
C GLU A 38 -13.34 4.11 2.09
N ASP A 39 -12.85 3.50 3.17
CA ASP A 39 -11.80 4.07 4.01
C ASP A 39 -10.49 4.23 3.23
N ILE A 40 -10.10 3.21 2.46
CA ILE A 40 -8.90 3.25 1.61
C ILE A 40 -9.06 4.34 0.54
N GLN A 41 -10.22 4.41 -0.12
CA GLN A 41 -10.48 5.43 -1.13
C GLN A 41 -10.36 6.85 -0.56
N LYS A 42 -10.97 7.10 0.61
CA LYS A 42 -10.94 8.41 1.26
C LYS A 42 -9.57 8.80 1.83
N SER A 43 -8.80 7.83 2.32
CA SER A 43 -7.53 8.13 3.00
C SER A 43 -6.33 8.15 2.06
N LEU A 44 -6.26 7.22 1.10
CA LEU A 44 -5.10 7.02 0.23
C LEU A 44 -5.18 7.83 -1.09
N PHE A 45 -6.40 8.23 -1.50
CA PHE A 45 -6.64 8.93 -2.76
C PHE A 45 -7.31 10.31 -2.58
N ALA A 46 -7.27 10.87 -1.37
CA ALA A 46 -7.62 12.29 -1.17
C ALA A 46 -6.55 13.22 -1.77
N ASP A 47 -6.93 14.44 -2.11
CA ASP A 47 -6.06 15.44 -2.76
C ASP A 47 -4.74 15.71 -2.01
N ASN A 48 -4.73 15.54 -0.68
CA ASN A 48 -3.54 15.70 0.18
C ASN A 48 -3.28 14.45 1.04
N ALA A 49 -3.46 13.26 0.47
CA ALA A 49 -3.21 12.01 1.17
C ALA A 49 -1.77 11.97 1.73
N PRO A 50 -1.58 11.70 3.04
CA PRO A 50 -0.25 11.66 3.66
C PRO A 50 0.54 10.39 3.28
N ALA A 51 -0.14 9.41 2.68
CA ALA A 51 0.41 8.15 2.23
C ALA A 51 0.14 7.97 0.73
N SER A 52 0.96 7.16 0.10
CA SER A 52 0.83 6.78 -1.30
C SER A 52 1.02 5.27 -1.45
N ALA A 53 0.58 4.72 -2.58
CA ALA A 53 0.75 3.31 -2.88
C ALA A 53 1.30 3.05 -4.28
N LEU A 54 2.01 1.92 -4.40
CA LEU A 54 2.46 1.34 -5.66
C LEU A 54 1.77 0.00 -5.87
N MET A 55 1.48 -0.31 -7.13
CA MET A 55 1.03 -1.63 -7.58
C MET A 55 2.17 -2.30 -8.34
N CYS A 56 2.39 -3.58 -8.07
CA CYS A 56 3.27 -4.45 -8.84
C CYS A 56 2.41 -5.38 -9.70
N LEU A 57 2.70 -5.42 -11.00
CA LEU A 57 1.96 -6.22 -11.97
C LEU A 57 2.91 -7.16 -12.71
N TYR A 58 2.43 -8.37 -12.96
CA TYR A 58 3.08 -9.35 -13.81
C TYR A 58 2.13 -9.75 -14.94
N ASP A 59 2.54 -9.53 -16.19
CA ASP A 59 1.69 -9.72 -17.36
C ASP A 59 0.33 -8.98 -17.22
N GLY A 60 0.36 -7.76 -16.69
CA GLY A 60 -0.83 -6.91 -16.49
C GLY A 60 -1.74 -7.32 -15.32
N LYS A 61 -1.37 -8.37 -14.56
CA LYS A 61 -2.11 -8.82 -13.38
C LYS A 61 -1.46 -8.29 -12.11
N PRO A 62 -2.20 -7.66 -11.18
CA PRO A 62 -1.65 -7.27 -9.88
C PRO A 62 -1.15 -8.49 -9.11
N ILE A 63 0.09 -8.43 -8.64
CA ILE A 63 0.73 -9.48 -7.84
C ILE A 63 1.27 -8.97 -6.51
N GLY A 64 1.21 -7.66 -6.26
CA GLY A 64 1.63 -7.07 -5.01
C GLY A 64 1.38 -5.58 -4.94
N TYR A 65 1.59 -5.02 -3.75
CA TYR A 65 1.44 -3.59 -3.48
C TYR A 65 2.45 -3.14 -2.42
N ALA A 66 2.68 -1.84 -2.35
CA ALA A 66 3.39 -1.20 -1.24
C ALA A 66 2.68 0.09 -0.86
N VAL A 67 2.45 0.31 0.44
CA VAL A 67 1.98 1.58 0.99
C VAL A 67 3.12 2.24 1.74
N TYR A 68 3.30 3.54 1.51
CA TYR A 68 4.35 4.30 2.14
C TYR A 68 3.93 5.73 2.47
N PHE A 69 4.62 6.32 3.44
CA PHE A 69 4.44 7.71 3.85
C PHE A 69 5.79 8.32 4.25
N TYR A 70 5.84 9.65 4.28
CA TYR A 70 7.02 10.37 4.75
C TYR A 70 7.09 10.35 6.27
N SER A 71 8.28 10.07 6.81
CA SER A 71 8.57 10.21 8.24
C SER A 71 9.51 11.41 8.46
N TYR A 72 9.59 11.93 9.68
CA TYR A 72 10.52 13.02 10.02
C TYR A 72 11.37 12.61 11.24
N SER A 73 12.69 12.77 11.14
CA SER A 73 13.61 12.52 12.25
C SER A 73 13.99 13.84 12.91
N THR A 74 13.60 14.02 14.17
CA THR A 74 13.96 15.22 14.97
C THR A 74 15.45 15.25 15.34
N TRP A 75 16.12 14.10 15.40
CA TRP A 75 17.56 14.01 15.68
C TRP A 75 18.42 14.32 14.46
N LEU A 76 17.96 13.97 13.27
CA LEU A 76 18.67 14.24 12.01
C LEU A 76 18.22 15.55 11.35
N GLY A 77 17.12 16.15 11.79
CA GLY A 77 16.55 17.38 11.23
C GLY A 77 16.15 17.24 9.76
N ARG A 78 15.76 16.03 9.34
CA ARG A 78 15.46 15.70 7.95
C ARG A 78 14.25 14.76 7.88
N ASN A 79 13.52 14.84 6.77
CA ASN A 79 12.56 13.81 6.41
C ASN A 79 13.29 12.47 6.43
N GLY A 80 12.88 11.56 7.32
CA GLY A 80 13.28 10.18 7.28
C GLY A 80 12.78 9.59 5.96
N GLY A 81 13.60 8.75 5.33
CA GLY A 81 13.25 8.12 4.07
C GLY A 81 11.88 7.45 4.10
N VAL A 82 11.40 7.07 2.92
CA VAL A 82 10.12 6.41 2.69
C VAL A 82 9.94 5.24 3.68
N SER A 83 9.05 5.41 4.66
CA SER A 83 8.67 4.32 5.57
C SER A 83 7.57 3.54 4.87
N GLY A 84 7.94 2.42 4.28
CA GLY A 84 7.03 1.46 3.67
C GLY A 84 7.58 0.07 3.90
N ARG A 85 6.75 -0.86 4.38
CA ARG A 85 7.12 -2.27 4.40
C ARG A 85 6.97 -2.81 2.98
N PRO A 86 8.05 -3.25 2.30
CA PRO A 86 7.90 -3.96 1.03
C PRO A 86 7.18 -5.29 1.31
N VAL A 87 6.00 -5.47 0.71
CA VAL A 87 5.22 -6.69 0.84
C VAL A 87 5.64 -7.62 -0.29
N HIS A 88 6.58 -8.53 0.00
CA HIS A 88 6.93 -9.60 -0.94
C HIS A 88 5.94 -10.76 -0.78
N HIS A 89 5.21 -11.08 -1.85
CA HIS A 89 4.48 -12.34 -1.98
C HIS A 89 5.46 -13.41 -2.51
N PRO A 90 5.44 -14.65 -2.00
CA PRO A 90 6.19 -15.78 -2.58
C PRO A 90 5.63 -16.22 -3.93
#